data_AF-A0AAV8ZUF8-F1
#
_entry.id   AF-A0AAV8ZUF8-F1
#
_cell.length_a   1.000
_cell.length_b   1.000
_cell.length_c   1.000
_cell.angle_alpha   90.00
_cell.angle_beta   90.00
_cell.angle_gamma   90.00
#
_symmetry.space_group_name_H-M   'P 1'
#
loop_
_entity.id
_entity.type
_entity.pdbx_description
1 polymer ?
#
loop_
_entity_poly.entity_id
_entity_poly.type
_entity_poly.pdbx_seq_one_letter_code
_entity_poly.pdbx_strand_id
1 'polypeptide(L)'
;MRCKPEIITFYNRTKGGVDVVDELISQYTVSRTSCRWPLTVFYCLLNISGINSHIIYSANTEVKLERRFFLKILALELMHMHKQGYLSQTYQRI
;
A
#
# COMPACT_ATOMS: atom_id res chain seq x y z
N MET A 1 27.01 7.32 33.25
CA MET A 1 25.90 7.01 32.31
C MET A 1 25.66 5.51 32.33
N ARG A 2 24.44 5.04 32.59
CA ARG A 2 24.13 3.59 32.52
C ARG A 2 23.92 3.20 31.06
N CYS A 3 24.77 2.32 30.53
CA CYS A 3 24.51 1.67 29.25
C CYS A 3 23.27 0.79 29.36
N LYS A 4 22.35 0.92 28.41
CA LYS A 4 21.23 -0.03 28.31
C LYS A 4 21.79 -1.40 27.92
N PRO A 5 21.29 -2.50 28.52
CA PRO A 5 21.62 -3.85 28.09
C PRO A 5 21.40 -4.03 26.58
N GLU A 6 22.25 -4.84 25.94
CA GLU A 6 22.18 -5.14 24.51
C GLU A 6 20.79 -5.66 24.13
N ILE A 7 20.22 -6.56 24.93
CA ILE A 7 18.88 -7.13 24.70
C ILE A 7 17.78 -6.06 24.62
N ILE A 8 17.85 -5.02 25.46
CA ILE A 8 16.89 -3.91 25.45
C ILE A 8 17.09 -3.07 24.19
N THR A 9 18.32 -2.88 23.77
CA THR A 9 18.66 -2.08 22.58
C THR A 9 18.24 -2.81 21.31
N PHE A 10 18.47 -4.12 21.22
CA PHE A 10 18.03 -4.97 20.12
C PHE A 10 16.51 -5.00 20.00
N TYR A 11 15.79 -5.25 21.10
CA TYR A 11 14.32 -5.25 21.11
C TYR A 11 13.74 -3.91 20.64
N ASN A 12 14.24 -2.79 21.18
CA ASN A 12 13.76 -1.48 20.76
C ASN A 12 14.05 -1.16 19.28
N ARG A 13 15.11 -1.74 18.72
CA ARG A 13 15.46 -1.58 17.30
C ARG A 13 14.51 -2.35 16.38
N THR A 14 14.00 -3.51 16.80
CA THR A 14 13.23 -4.41 15.92
C THR A 14 11.72 -4.39 16.17
N LYS A 15 11.26 -3.98 17.35
CA LYS A 15 9.83 -4.02 17.73
C LYS A 15 8.91 -3.12 16.89
N GLY A 16 9.46 -2.10 16.22
CA GLY A 16 8.67 -1.06 15.55
C GLY A 16 8.09 -1.43 14.19
N GLY A 17 8.32 -2.65 13.69
CA GLY A 17 7.89 -3.02 12.34
C GLY A 17 6.38 -2.90 12.12
N VAL A 18 5.57 -3.34 13.09
CA VAL A 18 4.10 -3.25 13.02
C VAL A 18 3.65 -1.80 13.11
N ASP A 19 4.19 -1.03 14.07
CA ASP A 19 3.87 0.39 14.24
C ASP A 19 4.14 1.20 12.94
N VAL A 20 5.24 0.88 12.24
CA VAL A 20 5.58 1.51 10.95
C VAL A 20 4.55 1.16 9.87
N VAL A 21 4.10 -0.10 9.79
CA VAL A 21 3.05 -0.49 8.84
C VAL A 21 1.74 0.23 9.17
N ASP A 22 1.36 0.33 10.44
CA ASP A 22 0.16 1.04 10.88
C ASP A 22 0.21 2.53 10.53
N GLU A 23 1.37 3.18 10.73
CA GLU A 23 1.60 4.57 10.32
C GLU A 23 1.49 4.74 8.80
N LEU A 24 2.12 3.83 8.03
CA LEU A 24 2.05 3.83 6.58
C LEU A 24 0.60 3.66 6.11
N ILE A 25 -0.17 2.75 6.70
CA ILE A 25 -1.59 2.58 6.36
C ILE A 25 -2.36 3.86 6.66
N SER A 26 -2.15 4.48 7.82
CA SER A 26 -2.82 5.72 8.23
C SER A 26 -2.63 6.87 7.23
N GLN A 27 -1.42 7.05 6.70
CA GLN A 27 -1.12 8.13 5.74
C GLN A 27 -1.84 8.00 4.38
N TYR A 28 -2.10 6.77 3.90
CA TYR A 28 -2.68 6.51 2.58
C TYR A 28 -3.70 5.37 2.62
N THR A 29 -4.69 5.48 3.50
CA THR A 29 -5.70 4.43 3.67
C THR A 29 -6.79 4.48 2.59
N VAL A 30 -7.16 3.31 2.05
CA VAL A 30 -8.35 3.14 1.21
C VAL A 30 -9.61 2.78 2.00
N SER A 31 -9.50 2.64 3.32
CA SER A 31 -10.62 2.27 4.18
C SER A 31 -11.75 3.30 4.11
N ARG A 32 -12.98 2.78 4.13
CA ARG A 32 -14.22 3.56 4.16
C ARG A 32 -15.12 3.02 5.26
N THR A 33 -15.88 3.92 5.89
CA THR A 33 -16.90 3.54 6.86
C THR A 33 -17.92 2.65 6.16
N SER A 34 -18.11 1.44 6.68
CA SER A 34 -18.99 0.43 6.13
C SER A 34 -19.62 -0.38 7.26
N CYS A 35 -20.91 -0.69 7.14
CA CYS A 35 -21.61 -1.59 8.07
C CYS A 35 -21.38 -3.07 7.73
N ARG A 36 -20.54 -3.38 6.74
CA ARG A 36 -20.25 -4.74 6.28
C ARG A 36 -18.81 -5.09 6.63
N TRP A 37 -18.63 -5.91 7.66
CA TRP A 37 -17.32 -6.37 8.12
C TRP A 37 -16.40 -6.95 7.02
N PRO A 38 -16.91 -7.65 5.97
CA PRO A 38 -16.03 -8.17 4.93
C PRO A 38 -15.34 -7.06 4.12
N LEU A 39 -16.00 -5.91 3.96
CA LEU A 39 -15.41 -4.76 3.29
C LEU A 39 -14.27 -4.15 4.11
N THR A 40 -14.39 -4.15 5.44
CA THR A 40 -13.29 -3.72 6.32
C THR A 40 -12.05 -4.58 6.13
N VAL A 41 -12.22 -5.91 6.07
CA VAL A 41 -11.12 -6.85 5.80
C VAL A 41 -10.54 -6.62 4.41
N PHE A 42 -11.40 -6.43 3.40
CA PHE A 42 -10.97 -6.14 2.04
C PHE A 42 -10.12 -4.86 1.95
N TYR A 43 -10.53 -3.77 2.60
CA TYR A 43 -9.74 -2.54 2.64
C TYR A 43 -8.40 -2.72 3.36
N CYS A 44 -8.36 -3.51 4.43
CA CYS A 44 -7.11 -3.86 5.10
C CYS A 44 -6.15 -4.60 4.14
N LEU A 45 -6.66 -5.61 3.43
CA LEU A 45 -5.87 -6.35 2.45
C LEU A 45 -5.35 -5.46 1.31
N LEU A 46 -6.16 -4.52 0.83
CA LEU A 46 -5.73 -3.54 -0.19
C LEU A 46 -4.63 -2.60 0.32
N ASN A 47 -4.74 -2.11 1.55
CA ASN A 47 -3.70 -1.26 2.14
C ASN A 47 -2.36 -2.01 2.27
N ILE A 48 -2.41 -3.25 2.78
CA ILE A 48 -1.22 -4.10 2.95
C ILE A 48 -0.62 -4.47 1.57
N SER A 49 -1.44 -4.82 0.58
CA SER A 49 -0.96 -5.15 -0.76
C SER A 49 -0.31 -3.96 -1.46
N GLY A 50 -0.83 -2.75 -1.26
CA GLY A 50 -0.22 -1.51 -1.76
C GLY A 50 1.17 -1.25 -1.16
N ILE A 51 1.37 -1.53 0.12
CA ILE A 51 2.68 -1.41 0.78
C ILE A 51 3.64 -2.48 0.27
N ASN A 52 3.20 -3.74 0.25
CA ASN A 52 4.06 -4.86 -0.16
C ASN A 52 4.48 -4.76 -1.63
N SER A 53 3.58 -4.35 -2.52
CA SER A 53 3.91 -4.14 -3.94
C SER A 53 4.91 -3.00 -4.13
N HIS A 54 4.84 -1.92 -3.34
CA HIS A 54 5.83 -0.85 -3.35
C HIS A 54 7.21 -1.32 -2.89
N ILE A 55 7.27 -2.13 -1.82
CA ILE A 55 8.52 -2.74 -1.32
C ILE A 55 9.15 -3.63 -2.40
N ILE A 56 8.35 -4.53 -3.00
CA ILE A 56 8.81 -5.44 -4.05
C ILE A 56 9.30 -4.66 -5.28
N TYR A 57 8.55 -3.64 -5.70
CA TYR A 57 8.94 -2.78 -6.82
C TYR A 57 10.29 -2.08 -6.55
N SER A 58 10.45 -1.50 -5.37
CA SER A 58 11.69 -0.81 -5.00
C SER A 58 12.87 -1.78 -4.89
N ALA A 59 12.65 -2.98 -4.37
CA ALA A 59 13.67 -4.02 -4.28
C ALA A 59 14.13 -4.53 -5.66
N ASN A 60 13.20 -4.69 -6.60
CA ASN A 60 13.51 -5.23 -7.94
C ASN A 60 14.07 -4.21 -8.91
N THR A 61 13.74 -2.92 -8.74
CA THR A 61 14.18 -1.86 -9.65
C THR A 61 15.32 -1.03 -9.09
N GLU A 62 15.59 -1.13 -7.78
CA GLU A 62 16.46 -0.24 -7.01
C GLU A 62 16.07 1.25 -7.09
N VAL A 63 14.88 1.55 -7.65
CA VAL A 63 14.34 2.89 -7.75
C VAL A 63 13.60 3.23 -6.48
N LYS A 64 13.96 4.38 -5.89
CA LYS A 64 13.24 4.98 -4.78
C LYS A 64 12.17 5.93 -5.30
N LEU A 65 11.01 5.38 -5.63
CA LEU A 65 9.83 6.18 -5.96
C LEU A 65 9.06 6.51 -4.67
N GLU A 66 8.66 7.77 -4.49
CA GLU A 66 7.82 8.09 -3.33
C GLU A 66 6.49 7.34 -3.41
N ARG A 67 6.05 6.82 -2.27
CA ARG A 67 4.87 5.96 -2.17
C ARG A 67 3.61 6.61 -2.74
N ARG A 68 3.43 7.92 -2.58
CA ARG A 68 2.30 8.66 -3.17
C ARG A 68 2.26 8.55 -4.69
N PHE A 69 3.40 8.73 -5.36
CA PHE A 69 3.50 8.63 -6.81
C PHE A 69 3.31 7.18 -7.26
N PHE A 70 3.92 6.23 -6.55
CA PHE A 70 3.72 4.80 -6.81
C PHE A 70 2.24 4.42 -6.78
N LEU A 71 1.52 4.77 -5.70
CA LEU A 71 0.10 4.46 -5.56
C LEU A 71 -0.76 5.13 -6.65
N LYS A 72 -0.41 6.35 -7.07
CA LYS A 72 -1.10 7.05 -8.16
C LYS A 72 -0.92 6.32 -9.50
N ILE A 73 0.30 5.91 -9.82
CA ILE A 73 0.61 5.16 -11.04
C ILE A 73 -0.11 3.82 -11.02
N LEU A 74 0.01 3.08 -9.92
CA LEU A 74 -0.68 1.80 -9.71
C LEU A 74 -2.19 1.93 -9.95
N ALA A 75 -2.84 2.93 -9.37
CA ALA A 75 -4.26 3.15 -9.56
C ALA A 75 -4.62 3.46 -11.02
N LEU A 76 -3.81 4.28 -11.71
CA LEU A 76 -4.01 4.60 -13.13
C LEU A 76 -3.85 3.38 -14.02
N GLU A 77 -2.86 2.52 -13.76
CA GLU A 77 -2.63 1.29 -14.50
C GLU A 77 -3.77 0.28 -14.30
N LEU A 78 -4.24 0.09 -13.06
CA LEU A 78 -5.39 -0.77 -12.77
C LEU A 78 -6.67 -0.30 -13.48
N MET A 79 -6.85 1.01 -13.63
CA MET A 79 -7.98 1.58 -14.38
C MET A 79 -7.83 1.50 -15.90
N HIS A 80 -6.60 1.34 -16.41
CA HIS A 80 -6.32 1.44 -17.84
C HIS A 80 -7.09 0.41 -18.66
N MET A 81 -7.12 -0.84 -18.18
CA MET A 81 -7.83 -1.95 -18.84
C MET A 81 -9.33 -1.69 -18.99
N HIS A 82 -9.94 -1.10 -17.97
CA HIS A 82 -11.36 -0.78 -18.00
C HIS A 82 -11.64 0.36 -18.98
N LYS A 83 -10.82 1.41 -19.00
CA LYS A 83 -10.99 2.54 -19.93
C LYS A 83 -10.91 2.12 -21.40
N GLN A 84 -9.99 1.23 -21.75
CA GLN A 84 -9.87 0.72 -23.12
C GLN A 84 -11.10 -0.06 -23.54
N GLY A 85 -11.60 -0.97 -22.69
CA GLY A 85 -12.81 -1.75 -22.98
C GLY A 85 -14.06 -0.89 -23.17
N TYR A 86 -14.20 0.18 -22.38
CA TYR A 86 -15.29 1.14 -22.54
C TYR A 86 -15.21 1.89 -23.88
N LEU A 87 -14.02 2.40 -24.24
CA LEU A 87 -13.81 3.08 -25.51
C LEU A 87 -14.16 2.16 -26.69
N SER A 88 -13.64 0.93 -26.69
CA SER A 88 -13.94 -0.07 -27.74
C SER A 88 -15.44 -0.39 -27.85
N GLN A 89 -16.16 -0.52 -26.73
CA GLN A 89 -17.60 -0.74 -26.75
C GLN A 89 -18.40 0.47 -27.22
N THR A 90 -17.97 1.70 -26.90
CA THR A 90 -18.62 2.91 -27.41
C THR A 90 -18.43 3.09 -28.90
N TYR A 91 -17.25 2.77 -29.45
CA TYR A 91 -17.00 2.83 -30.90
C TYR A 91 -17.76 1.75 -31.70
N GLN A 92 -18.10 0.61 -31.08
CA GLN A 92 -18.92 -0.43 -31.72
C GLN A 92 -20.44 -0.14 -31.70
N ARG A 93 -20.88 0.89 -30.97
CA ARG A 93 -22.29 1.27 -30.83
C ARG A 93 -22.69 2.47 -31.70
N ILE A 94 -21.76 2.99 -32.50
CA ILE A 94 -21.95 4.06 -33.48
C ILE A 94 -21.77 3.44 -34.86
#